data_AF-A0A9W4LKI4-F1
#
_entry.id   AF-A0A9W4LKI4-F1
#
_cell.length_a   1.000
_cell.length_b   1.000
_cell.length_c   1.000
_cell.angle_alpha   90.00
_cell.angle_beta   90.00
_cell.angle_gamma   90.00
#
_symmetry.space_group_name_H-M   'P 1'
#
loop_
_entity.id
_entity.type
_entity.pdbx_description
1 polymer ?
#
loop_
_entity_poly.entity_id
_entity_poly.type
_entity_poly.pdbx_seq_one_letter_code
_entity_poly.pdbx_strand_id
1 'polypeptide(L)' 'MGGTTARDSYRRGHAIQARVASEDPHADFTPSPGQIKVLALPSGSWVRTDFGFEAGDPSRPSTPCSAR' A
#
# COMPACT_ATOMS: atom_id res chain seq x y z
N MET A 1 -9.38 -28.02 28.33
CA MET A 1 -10.09 -26.89 27.70
C MET A 1 -9.22 -25.65 27.86
N GLY A 2 -8.41 -25.35 26.83
CA GLY A 2 -7.47 -24.23 26.85
C GLY A 2 -8.22 -22.92 26.64
N GLY A 3 -8.15 -22.04 27.64
CA GLY A 3 -8.70 -20.69 27.54
C GLY A 3 -7.90 -19.88 26.53
N THR A 4 -8.57 -19.37 25.51
CA THR A 4 -8.05 -18.33 24.62
C THR A 4 -7.82 -17.09 25.48
N THR A 5 -6.60 -16.87 25.96
CA THR A 5 -6.24 -15.61 26.64
C THR A 5 -6.46 -14.48 25.65
N ALA A 6 -7.55 -13.73 25.84
CA ALA A 6 -7.79 -12.50 25.12
C ALA A 6 -6.58 -11.60 25.37
N ARG A 7 -5.78 -11.36 24.33
CA ARG A 7 -4.64 -10.45 24.45
C ARG A 7 -5.20 -9.09 24.80
N ASP A 8 -4.66 -8.53 25.87
CA ASP A 8 -4.97 -7.20 26.35
C ASP A 8 -4.60 -6.16 25.28
N SER A 9 -5.61 -5.67 24.55
CA SER A 9 -5.45 -4.76 23.42
C SER A 9 -5.72 -3.32 23.84
N TYR A 10 -4.78 -2.73 24.60
CA TYR A 10 -4.80 -1.29 24.83
C TYR A 10 -4.38 -0.54 23.56
N ARG A 11 -5.23 0.38 23.08
CA ARG A 11 -4.91 1.30 21.98
C ARG A 11 -3.78 2.23 22.44
N ARG A 12 -2.66 2.28 21.69
CA ARG A 12 -1.51 3.14 21.99
C ARG A 12 -1.34 4.18 20.89
N GLY A 13 -1.33 5.46 21.27
CA GLY A 13 -1.06 6.58 20.37
C GLY A 13 -2.06 6.71 19.20
N HIS A 14 -1.58 7.30 18.10
CA HIS A 14 -2.33 7.48 16.86
C HIS A 14 -1.45 7.09 15.66
N ALA A 15 -2.09 6.64 14.59
CA ALA A 15 -1.43 6.34 13.32
C ALA A 15 -2.22 6.98 12.18
N ILE A 16 -1.50 7.39 11.13
CA ILE A 16 -2.08 7.92 9.89
C ILE A 16 -1.66 6.98 8.76
N GLN A 17 -2.57 6.73 7.81
CA GLN A 17 -2.28 5.98 6.59
C GLN A 17 -2.57 6.85 5.38
N ALA A 18 -1.63 6.85 4.44
CA ALA A 18 -1.81 7.39 3.10
C ALA A 18 -1.51 6.29 2.07
N ARG A 19 -2.20 6.32 0.93
CA ARG A 19 -1.94 5.44 -0.22
C ARG A 19 -1.39 6.28 -1.36
N VAL A 20 -0.31 5.81 -1.95
CA VAL A 20 0.26 6.40 -3.17
C VAL A 20 -0.13 5.50 -4.33
N ALA A 21 -0.92 6.03 -5.25
CA ALA A 21 -1.40 5.35 -6.46
C ALA A 21 -0.85 6.05 -7.70
N SER A 22 -0.91 5.37 -8.85
CA SER A 22 -0.51 5.95 -10.14
C SER A 22 -1.65 6.78 -10.76
N GLU A 23 -2.48 7.44 -9.96
CA GLU A 23 -3.60 8.26 -10.43
C GLU A 23 -3.12 9.68 -10.75
N ASP A 24 -3.60 10.27 -11.86
CA ASP A 24 -3.24 11.64 -12.25
C ASP A 24 -4.22 12.66 -11.62
N PRO A 25 -3.78 13.49 -10.65
CA PRO A 25 -4.64 14.48 -10.02
C PRO A 25 -5.07 15.62 -10.96
N HIS A 26 -4.39 15.81 -12.10
CA HIS A 26 -4.76 16.80 -13.11
C HIS A 26 -5.70 16.25 -14.18
N ALA A 27 -5.91 14.93 -14.21
CA ALA A 27 -6.81 14.24 -15.11
C ALA A 27 -7.83 13.41 -14.32
N ASP A 28 -8.53 14.05 -13.37
CA ASP A 28 -9.63 13.47 -12.58
C ASP A 28 -9.28 12.13 -11.90
N PHE A 29 -8.03 11.98 -11.42
CA PHE A 29 -7.52 10.76 -10.79
C PHE A 29 -7.61 9.52 -11.69
N THR A 30 -7.55 9.71 -13.02
CA THR A 30 -7.49 8.59 -13.95
C THR A 30 -6.23 7.74 -13.72
N PRO A 31 -6.32 6.40 -13.83
CA PRO A 31 -5.15 5.55 -13.73
C PRO A 31 -4.13 5.89 -14.83
N SER A 32 -2.89 6.15 -14.42
CA SER A 32 -1.76 6.46 -15.30
C SER A 32 -0.75 5.31 -15.29
N PRO A 33 -0.91 4.32 -16.19
CA PRO A 33 0.00 3.18 -16.26
C PRO A 33 1.33 3.55 -16.89
N GLY A 34 2.40 2.88 -16.46
CA GLY A 34 3.77 3.19 -16.88
C GLY A 34 4.78 2.18 -16.35
N GLN A 35 6.06 2.54 -16.37
CA GLN A 35 7.11 1.72 -15.74
C GLN A 35 7.67 2.45 -14.53
N ILE A 36 7.79 1.75 -13.41
CA ILE A 36 8.41 2.30 -12.19
C ILE A 36 9.93 2.27 -12.38
N LYS A 37 10.52 3.40 -12.77
CA LYS A 37 11.98 3.48 -12.98
C LYS A 37 12.78 3.41 -11.68
N VAL A 38 12.23 4.00 -10.62
CA VAL A 38 12.85 4.08 -9.30
C VAL A 38 11.77 3.89 -8.25
N LEU A 39 12.05 3.08 -7.25
CA LEU A 39 11.24 2.94 -6.04
C LEU A 39 12.16 3.13 -4.83
N ALA A 40 12.13 4.32 -4.24
CA ALA A 40 12.89 4.64 -3.03
C ALA A 40 11.91 4.79 -1.87
N LEU A 41 11.83 3.77 -1.02
CA LEU A 41 10.88 3.74 0.09
C LEU A 41 11.45 4.48 1.32
N PRO A 42 10.63 5.25 2.03
CA PRO A 42 11.07 5.90 3.26
C PRO A 42 11.35 4.87 4.35
N SER A 43 12.31 5.18 5.23
CA SER A 43 12.66 4.36 6.39
C SER A 43 12.86 5.23 7.63
N GLY A 44 12.59 4.69 8.81
CA GLY A 44 12.84 5.39 10.07
C GLY A 44 11.99 4.85 11.20
N SER A 45 12.23 5.33 12.42
CA SER A 45 11.38 5.02 13.56
C SER A 45 9.95 5.46 13.27
N TRP A 46 8.98 4.60 13.60
CA TRP A 46 7.54 4.86 13.45
C TRP A 46 7.03 4.94 12.00
N VAL A 47 7.89 4.70 11.02
CA VAL A 47 7.50 4.61 9.60
C VAL A 47 7.22 3.16 9.25
N ARG A 48 6.06 2.89 8.66
CA ARG A 48 5.72 1.62 8.03
C ARG A 48 5.38 1.86 6.57
N THR A 49 5.96 1.07 5.69
CA THR A 49 5.66 1.11 4.26
C THR A 49 5.15 -0.25 3.82
N ASP A 50 3.91 -0.28 3.34
CA ASP A 50 3.28 -1.44 2.73
C ASP A 50 3.26 -1.21 1.20
N PHE A 51 4.00 -2.01 0.42
CA PHE A 51 4.13 -1.84 -1.02
C PHE A 51 4.10 -3.19 -1.74
N GLY A 52 3.65 -3.20 -3.00
CA GLY A 52 3.46 -4.42 -3.81
C GLY A 52 4.07 -4.34 -5.21
N PHE A 53 5.07 -3.47 -5.39
CA PHE A 53 5.76 -3.25 -6.65
C PHE A 53 7.28 -3.23 -6.42
N GLU A 54 8.04 -3.55 -7.45
CA GLU A 54 9.49 -3.40 -7.50
C GLU A 54 9.91 -2.39 -8.58
N ALA A 55 11.14 -1.87 -8.47
CA ALA A 55 11.69 -1.06 -9.53
C ALA A 55 11.87 -1.91 -10.80
N GLY A 56 11.43 -1.38 -11.93
CA GLY A 56 11.36 -2.09 -13.20
C GLY A 56 10.00 -2.68 -13.52
N ASP A 57 9.11 -2.83 -12.51
CA ASP A 57 7.77 -3.36 -12.73
C ASP A 57 6.97 -2.44 -13.66
N PRO A 58 6.23 -3.02 -14.62
CA PRO A 58 5.20 -2.29 -15.32
C PRO A 58 4.03 -2.05 -14.36
N SER A 59 3.68 -0.79 -14.10
CA SER A 59 2.37 -0.42 -13.57
C SER A 59 1.32 -0.55 -14.67
N ARG A 60 1.19 -1.74 -15.27
CA ARG A 60 0.05 -2.03 -16.15
C ARG A 60 -1.19 -2.16 -15.27
N PRO A 61 -2.37 -1.74 -15.75
CA PRO A 61 -3.60 -2.17 -15.10
C PRO A 61 -3.62 -3.69 -15.25
N SER A 62 -3.36 -4.42 -14.17
CA SER A 62 -3.61 -5.85 -14.16
C SER A 62 -5.07 -6.00 -14.56
N THR A 63 -5.33 -6.82 -15.57
CA THR A 63 -6.63 -7.39 -15.91
C THR A 63 -7.47 -7.57 -14.64
N PRO A 64 -8.78 -7.24 -14.62
CA PRO A 64 -9.59 -7.34 -13.41
C PRO A 64 -9.37 -8.71 -12.78
N CYS A 65 -9.19 -8.73 -11.46
CA CYS A 65 -9.27 -9.97 -10.68
C CYS A 65 -10.46 -10.76 -11.24
N SER A 66 -10.17 -11.93 -11.82
CA SER A 66 -11.10 -12.67 -12.67
C SER A 66 -12.45 -12.80 -12.01
N ALA A 67 -13.51 -12.75 -12.81
CA ALA A 67 -14.82 -13.31 -12.47
C ALA A 67 -14.68 -14.57 -11.60
N ARG A 68 -14.96 -14.42 -10.30
CA ARG A 68 -15.61 -15.41 -9.46
C ARG A 68 -16.28 -14.75 -8.27
#